data_AF-A0A443YUA3-F1
#
_entry.id   AF-A0A443YUA3-F1
#
_cell.length_a   1.000
_cell.length_b   1.000
_cell.length_c   1.000
_cell.angle_alpha   90.00
_cell.angle_beta   90.00
_cell.angle_gamma   90.00
#
_symmetry.space_group_name_H-M   'P 1'
#
loop_
_entity.id
_entity.type
_entity.pdbx_description
1 polymer ?
#
loop_
_entity_poly.entity_id
_entity_poly.type
_entity_poly.pdbx_seq_one_letter_code
_entity_poly.pdbx_strand_id
1 'polypeptide(L)'
;MATLITLDIFSGRPNPTWELSDEQAKILKEKLYSLREKSLLKSPSILYGLGYRGFIVSSVGDPDLPQKMLVNANIVDFGWTRESYVDHQNDIEKWLLDTSGSFLDDEIKKIALEEIDVKNKSFESTLKSKKDTAKVLVEPPYNPGWWNNDASRLRSNNCYNYGSNFATNTFAQPGRGSGRMYAAISCAEVSAAAARDGLISIPNVDSTPADGHYVALVVGPNWDFHWYRRDNNGMWSHKPGGTPVINYDQSGNLISDPRYANRGRYTDFCGFYHVIPSRIRIL
;
A
#
# COMPACT_ATOMS: atom_id res chain seq x y z
N MET A 1 0.88 11.53 28.92
CA MET A 1 0.80 10.88 27.60
C MET A 1 1.80 11.60 26.72
N ALA A 2 2.54 10.92 25.86
CA ALA A 2 3.56 11.58 25.04
C ALA A 2 3.16 11.48 23.57
N THR A 3 3.19 12.61 22.85
CA THR A 3 2.94 12.66 21.40
C THR A 3 4.16 13.26 20.71
N LEU A 4 4.93 12.41 20.05
CA LEU A 4 6.16 12.78 19.35
C LEU A 4 5.88 13.04 17.87
N ILE A 5 6.42 14.14 17.37
CA ILE A 5 6.38 14.53 15.96
C ILE A 5 7.77 14.40 15.39
N THR A 6 7.93 13.61 14.33
CA THR A 6 9.17 13.52 13.56
C THR A 6 8.94 14.07 12.16
N LEU A 7 9.70 15.09 11.78
CA LEU A 7 9.74 15.60 10.41
C LEU A 7 10.65 14.71 9.56
N ASP A 8 10.09 13.91 8.66
CA ASP A 8 10.87 13.05 7.78
C ASP A 8 11.38 13.84 6.58
N ILE A 9 12.63 14.32 6.64
CA ILE A 9 13.20 15.23 5.64
C ILE A 9 14.65 14.92 5.26
N PHE A 10 15.43 14.32 6.16
CA PHE A 10 16.84 14.03 5.93
C PHE A 10 17.08 12.57 5.55
N SER A 11 18.05 12.34 4.67
CA SER A 11 18.44 10.99 4.27
C SER A 11 19.78 10.56 4.89
N GLY A 12 20.67 11.51 5.19
CA GLY A 12 22.02 11.26 5.72
C GLY A 12 22.24 11.64 7.19
N ARG A 13 21.23 12.21 7.86
CA ARG A 13 21.29 12.59 9.28
C ARG A 13 19.95 12.32 9.98
N PRO A 14 19.92 12.22 11.32
CA PRO A 14 18.68 12.02 12.06
C PRO A 14 17.65 13.11 11.75
N ASN A 15 16.39 12.69 11.63
CA ASN A 15 15.26 13.59 11.41
C ASN A 15 14.92 14.40 12.67
N PRO A 16 14.58 15.70 12.55
CA PRO A 16 14.13 16.51 13.67
C PRO A 16 12.91 15.88 14.33
N THR A 17 12.93 15.80 15.66
CA THR A 17 11.82 15.24 16.45
C THR A 17 11.58 16.10 17.67
N TRP A 18 10.33 16.41 17.97
CA TRP A 18 9.89 17.16 19.14
C TRP A 18 8.63 16.55 19.74
N GLU A 19 8.34 16.89 20.99
CA GLU A 19 7.14 16.47 21.70
C GLU A 19 6.11 17.61 21.70
N LEU A 20 4.85 17.27 21.46
CA LEU A 20 3.74 18.21 21.62
C LEU A 20 3.46 18.45 23.10
N SER A 21 3.12 19.69 23.48
CA SER A 21 2.50 19.95 24.77
C SER A 21 1.12 19.29 24.88
N ASP A 22 0.60 19.11 26.09
CA ASP A 22 -0.74 18.55 26.31
C ASP A 22 -1.83 19.33 25.56
N GLU A 23 -1.72 20.66 25.52
CA GLU A 23 -2.65 21.53 24.78
C GLU A 23 -2.53 21.32 23.27
N GLN A 24 -1.31 21.22 22.74
CA GLN A 24 -1.11 20.93 21.32
C GLN A 24 -1.62 19.52 20.97
N ALA A 25 -1.40 18.52 21.82
CA ALA A 25 -1.92 17.17 21.61
C ALA A 25 -3.46 17.15 21.58
N LYS A 26 -4.13 17.95 22.41
CA LYS A 26 -5.58 18.13 22.38
C LYS A 26 -6.05 18.77 21.07
N ILE A 27 -5.39 19.84 20.61
CA ILE A 27 -5.69 20.50 19.33
C ILE A 27 -5.51 19.50 18.17
N LEU A 28 -4.47 18.66 18.21
CA LEU A 28 -4.27 17.62 17.21
C LEU A 28 -5.45 16.65 17.17
N LYS A 29 -5.93 16.17 18.32
CA LYS A 29 -7.13 15.31 18.39
C LYS A 29 -8.34 15.97 17.75
N GLU A 30 -8.60 17.23 18.10
CA GLU A 30 -9.73 18.00 17.55
C GLU A 30 -9.64 18.12 16.01
N LYS A 31 -8.45 18.44 15.48
CA LYS A 31 -8.20 18.45 14.03
C LYS A 31 -8.46 17.08 13.40
N LEU A 32 -7.97 16.00 13.99
CA LEU A 32 -8.19 14.64 13.48
C LEU A 32 -9.67 14.23 13.50
N TYR A 33 -10.41 14.56 14.56
CA TYR A 33 -11.87 14.28 14.65
C TYR A 33 -12.71 15.12 13.68
N SER A 34 -12.19 16.27 13.24
CA SER A 34 -12.85 17.15 12.27
C SER A 34 -12.78 16.61 10.84
N LEU A 35 -11.84 15.70 10.54
CA LEU A 35 -11.69 15.10 9.22
C LEU A 35 -12.94 14.28 8.85
N ARG A 36 -13.53 14.59 7.69
CA ARG A 36 -14.75 13.93 7.19
C ARG A 36 -14.53 13.13 5.92
N GLU A 37 -13.69 13.62 5.01
CA GLU A 37 -13.45 12.98 3.73
C GLU A 37 -12.47 11.81 3.90
N LYS A 38 -13.00 10.60 3.72
CA LYS A 38 -12.19 9.38 3.72
C LYS A 38 -11.41 9.28 2.42
N SER A 39 -10.19 8.78 2.52
CA SER A 39 -9.33 8.49 1.38
C SER A 39 -8.84 7.05 1.42
N LEU A 40 -8.85 6.42 0.25
CA LEU A 40 -8.13 5.17 0.02
C LEU A 40 -6.64 5.42 -0.30
N LEU A 41 -6.25 6.69 -0.49
CA LEU A 41 -4.85 7.06 -0.64
C LEU A 41 -4.14 6.83 0.70
N LYS A 42 -3.01 6.14 0.61
CA LYS A 42 -2.06 6.02 1.71
C LYS A 42 -1.02 7.11 1.59
N SER A 43 -0.46 7.49 2.73
CA SER A 43 0.53 8.55 2.74
C SER A 43 1.72 8.12 1.87
N PRO A 44 2.16 8.94 0.90
CA PRO A 44 3.33 8.63 0.10
C PRO A 44 4.64 8.70 0.90
N SER A 45 4.61 9.06 2.20
CA SER A 45 5.79 9.18 3.08
C SER A 45 6.72 7.96 3.12
N ILE A 46 6.24 6.76 2.76
CA ILE A 46 7.07 5.54 2.72
C ILE A 46 7.63 5.26 1.31
N LEU A 47 7.22 6.01 0.28
CA LEU A 47 7.75 5.91 -1.07
C LEU A 47 8.96 6.85 -1.26
N TYR A 48 10.13 6.23 -1.28
CA TYR A 48 11.35 6.62 -2.01
C TYR A 48 11.36 8.06 -2.58
N GLY A 49 11.89 9.00 -1.79
CA GLY A 49 12.22 10.35 -2.21
C GLY A 49 13.30 10.94 -1.30
N LEU A 50 14.30 11.60 -1.89
CA LEU A 50 15.23 12.45 -1.14
C LEU A 50 14.48 13.72 -0.70
N GLY A 51 14.82 14.28 0.46
CA GLY A 51 14.16 15.50 0.98
C GLY A 51 12.86 15.25 1.74
N TYR A 52 11.88 16.15 1.62
CA TYR A 52 10.65 16.16 2.43
C TYR A 52 9.70 14.99 2.13
N ARG A 53 9.44 14.17 3.15
CA ARG A 53 8.55 13.00 3.11
C ARG A 53 7.35 13.12 4.06
N GLY A 54 7.21 14.22 4.78
CA GLY A 54 6.06 14.50 5.65
C GLY A 54 6.35 14.27 7.13
N PHE A 55 5.30 14.04 7.90
CA PHE A 55 5.37 13.90 9.35
C PHE A 55 5.02 12.49 9.80
N ILE A 56 5.77 12.00 10.78
CA ILE A 56 5.42 10.83 11.56
C ILE A 56 4.95 11.32 12.92
N VAL A 57 3.72 10.99 13.29
CA VAL A 57 3.20 11.26 14.62
C VAL A 57 3.10 9.95 15.37
N SER A 58 3.75 9.87 16.53
CA SER A 58 3.74 8.67 17.38
C SER A 58 3.22 9.02 18.76
N SER A 59 2.25 8.26 19.27
CA SER A 59 1.67 8.49 20.59
C SER A 59 1.87 7.29 21.51
N VAL A 60 2.26 7.56 22.75
CA VAL A 60 2.44 6.54 23.81
C VAL A 60 1.53 6.85 24.98
N GLY A 61 0.68 5.87 25.31
CA GLY A 61 -0.23 5.93 26.46
C GLY A 61 -1.49 6.75 26.23
N ASP A 62 -1.74 7.24 25.02
CA ASP A 62 -2.99 7.91 24.65
C ASP A 62 -3.88 6.96 23.85
N PRO A 63 -5.07 6.57 24.36
CA PRO A 63 -5.97 5.66 23.65
C PRO A 63 -6.70 6.30 22.46
N ASP A 64 -6.78 7.63 22.42
CA ASP A 64 -7.51 8.35 21.36
C ASP A 64 -6.62 8.61 20.14
N LEU A 65 -5.30 8.60 20.33
CA LEU A 65 -4.33 8.74 19.26
C LEU A 65 -3.78 7.37 18.85
N PRO A 66 -3.62 7.12 17.54
CA PRO A 66 -2.94 5.90 17.09
C PRO A 66 -1.48 5.91 17.55
N GLN A 67 -0.94 4.70 17.80
CA GLN A 67 0.47 4.54 18.15
C GLN A 67 1.41 5.18 17.12
N LYS A 68 1.00 5.17 15.84
CA LYS A 68 1.72 5.83 14.75
C LYS A 68 0.75 6.24 13.64
N MET A 69 0.92 7.45 13.10
CA MET A 69 0.30 7.91 11.87
C MET A 69 1.28 8.70 11.01
N LEU A 70 1.01 8.75 9.71
CA LEU A 70 1.77 9.50 8.73
C LEU A 70 0.91 10.63 8.19
N VAL A 71 1.45 11.84 8.14
CA VAL A 71 0.77 12.99 7.55
C VAL A 71 1.61 13.49 6.39
N ASN A 72 1.12 13.30 5.16
CA ASN A 72 1.77 13.84 3.97
C ASN A 72 0.83 14.01 2.78
N ALA A 73 1.09 15.07 2.00
CA ALA A 73 0.44 15.33 0.73
C ALA A 73 -1.09 15.28 0.86
N ASN A 74 -1.61 16.03 1.83
CA ASN A 74 -3.04 16.12 2.15
C ASN A 74 -3.66 14.82 2.66
N ILE A 75 -2.85 13.85 3.10
CA ILE A 75 -3.34 12.57 3.61
C ILE A 75 -2.87 12.36 5.04
N VAL A 76 -3.82 12.09 5.92
CA VAL A 76 -3.60 11.52 7.25
C VAL A 76 -3.81 10.01 7.16
N ASP A 77 -2.72 9.25 7.29
CA ASP A 77 -2.69 7.81 7.16
C ASP A 77 -2.41 7.14 8.52
N PHE A 78 -3.37 6.35 8.97
CA PHE A 78 -3.32 5.60 10.22
C PHE A 78 -2.75 4.19 10.06
N GLY A 79 -2.10 3.92 8.94
CA GLY A 79 -1.59 2.59 8.57
C GLY A 79 -2.61 1.76 7.80
N TRP A 80 -2.17 0.61 7.31
CA TRP A 80 -2.90 -0.21 6.33
C TRP A 80 -4.21 -0.82 6.84
N THR A 81 -4.39 -0.92 8.15
CA THR A 81 -5.58 -1.51 8.78
C THR A 81 -6.69 -0.49 9.08
N ARG A 82 -6.41 0.81 8.91
CA ARG A 82 -7.36 1.90 9.19
C ARG A 82 -7.54 2.77 7.95
N GLU A 83 -8.72 3.34 7.78
CA GLU A 83 -9.02 4.29 6.70
C GLU A 83 -8.13 5.53 6.83
N SER A 84 -7.64 6.06 5.70
CA SER A 84 -6.97 7.36 5.69
C SER A 84 -7.98 8.48 5.50
N TYR A 85 -7.57 9.72 5.76
CA TYR A 85 -8.44 10.90 5.62
C TYR A 85 -7.74 12.00 4.82
N VAL A 86 -8.53 12.79 4.11
CA VAL A 86 -8.05 13.97 3.38
C VAL A 86 -7.94 15.16 4.32
N ASP A 87 -6.74 15.70 4.43
CA ASP A 87 -6.41 16.97 5.07
C ASP A 87 -6.39 18.08 4.01
N HIS A 88 -7.56 18.68 3.78
CA HIS A 88 -7.69 19.74 2.79
C HIS A 88 -6.79 20.93 3.13
N GLN A 89 -6.10 21.47 2.12
CA GLN A 89 -5.17 22.59 2.26
C GLN A 89 -3.93 22.33 3.13
N ASN A 90 -3.67 21.07 3.50
CA ASN A 90 -2.56 20.67 4.37
C ASN A 90 -2.60 21.35 5.74
N ASP A 91 -3.79 21.55 6.31
CA ASP A 91 -3.96 22.23 7.60
C ASP A 91 -3.21 21.49 8.73
N ILE A 92 -3.24 20.16 8.73
CA ILE A 92 -2.54 19.36 9.73
C ILE A 92 -1.02 19.35 9.46
N GLU A 93 -0.55 19.19 8.22
CA GLU A 93 0.91 19.27 7.94
C GLU A 93 1.50 20.63 8.31
N LYS A 94 0.80 21.72 7.95
CA LYS A 94 1.24 23.10 8.27
C LYS A 94 1.22 23.36 9.76
N TRP A 95 0.16 22.92 10.44
CA TRP A 95 0.06 23.05 11.88
C TRP A 95 1.16 22.25 12.59
N LEU A 96 1.40 20.99 12.18
CA LEU A 96 2.49 20.17 12.72
C LEU A 96 3.84 20.86 12.52
N LEU A 97 4.12 21.39 11.32
CA LEU A 97 5.34 22.15 11.07
C LEU A 97 5.47 23.35 12.01
N ASP A 98 4.36 24.06 12.30
CA ASP A 98 4.39 25.23 13.17
C ASP A 98 4.66 24.87 14.63
N THR A 99 4.19 23.72 15.11
CA THR A 99 4.48 23.23 16.47
C THR A 99 5.98 22.99 16.74
N SER A 100 6.81 22.91 15.70
CA SER A 100 8.24 22.69 15.84
C SER A 100 8.97 23.80 16.61
N GLY A 101 8.43 25.02 16.68
CA GLY A 101 9.04 26.12 17.43
C GLY A 101 10.54 26.27 17.16
N SER A 102 11.34 26.30 18.22
CA SER A 102 12.81 26.39 18.14
C SER A 102 13.52 25.05 17.91
N PHE A 103 12.79 23.93 17.78
CA PHE A 103 13.37 22.62 17.50
C PHE A 103 13.76 22.44 16.03
N LEU A 104 13.32 23.36 15.17
CA LEU A 104 13.59 23.33 13.73
C LEU A 104 14.20 24.66 13.29
N ASP A 105 15.29 24.57 12.53
CA ASP A 105 15.93 25.73 11.92
C ASP A 105 15.02 26.38 10.87
N ASP A 106 15.06 27.71 10.77
CA ASP A 106 14.20 28.50 9.88
C ASP A 106 14.35 28.11 8.41
N GLU A 107 15.57 27.75 7.97
CA GLU A 107 15.81 27.31 6.59
C GLU A 107 15.13 25.96 6.32
N ILE A 108 15.21 25.04 7.28
CA ILE A 108 14.55 23.73 7.17
C ILE A 108 13.03 23.88 7.24
N LYS A 109 12.53 24.77 8.10
CA LYS A 109 11.09 25.10 8.19
C LYS A 109 10.59 25.66 6.85
N LYS A 110 11.36 26.55 6.22
CA LYS A 110 11.05 27.10 4.89
C LYS A 110 11.00 26.02 3.82
N ILE A 111 12.01 25.14 3.74
CA ILE A 111 12.06 24.04 2.76
C ILE A 111 10.84 23.11 2.93
N ALA A 112 10.53 22.72 4.16
CA ALA A 112 9.36 21.88 4.44
C ALA A 112 8.06 22.56 4.00
N LEU A 113 7.90 23.86 4.25
CA LEU A 113 6.71 24.61 3.86
C LEU A 113 6.56 24.71 2.34
N GLU A 114 7.65 24.97 1.61
CA GLU A 114 7.65 25.01 0.14
C GLU A 114 7.22 23.66 -0.45
N GLU A 115 7.72 22.56 0.09
CA GLU A 115 7.35 21.19 -0.32
C GLU A 115 5.89 20.86 0.00
N ILE A 116 5.38 21.27 1.16
CA ILE A 116 3.95 21.16 1.52
C ILE A 116 3.08 21.89 0.50
N ASP A 117 3.46 23.11 0.10
CA ASP A 117 2.68 23.91 -0.84
C ASP A 117 2.75 23.37 -2.28
N VAL A 118 3.91 22.86 -2.71
CA VAL A 118 4.06 22.17 -4.01
C VAL A 118 3.17 20.93 -4.06
N LYS A 119 3.22 20.10 -3.00
CA LYS A 119 2.38 18.90 -2.89
C LYS A 119 0.89 19.24 -2.81
N ASN A 120 0.50 20.34 -2.15
CA ASN A 120 -0.89 20.82 -2.13
C ASN A 120 -1.41 21.15 -3.54
N LYS A 121 -0.60 21.86 -4.34
CA LYS A 121 -0.97 22.21 -5.73
C LYS A 121 -1.08 20.97 -6.62
N SER A 122 -0.19 19.99 -6.42
CA SER A 122 -0.24 18.69 -7.10
C SER A 122 -1.43 17.85 -6.64
N PHE A 123 -1.81 17.91 -5.36
CA PHE A 123 -2.95 17.20 -4.82
C PHE A 123 -4.27 17.81 -5.31
N GLU A 124 -4.42 19.13 -5.32
CA GLU A 124 -5.61 19.82 -5.85
C GLU A 124 -5.81 19.59 -7.35
N SER A 125 -4.73 19.55 -8.14
CA SER A 125 -4.81 19.15 -9.55
C SER A 125 -5.19 17.67 -9.70
N THR A 126 -4.69 16.81 -8.80
CA THR A 126 -5.04 15.39 -8.72
C THR A 126 -6.49 15.18 -8.24
N LEU A 127 -7.03 15.99 -7.33
CA LEU A 127 -8.41 15.93 -6.85
C LEU A 127 -9.38 16.49 -7.89
N LYS A 128 -9.03 17.56 -8.60
CA LYS A 128 -9.84 18.08 -9.71
C LYS A 128 -9.90 17.12 -10.88
N SER A 129 -8.80 16.43 -11.22
CA SER A 129 -8.85 15.34 -12.21
C SER A 129 -9.59 14.11 -11.68
N LYS A 130 -9.55 13.86 -10.35
CA LYS A 130 -10.29 12.79 -9.67
C LYS A 130 -11.77 13.07 -9.38
N LYS A 131 -12.25 14.32 -9.42
CA LYS A 131 -13.70 14.60 -9.31
C LYS A 131 -14.47 14.13 -10.56
N ASP A 132 -13.81 14.11 -11.72
CA ASP A 132 -14.31 13.46 -12.94
C ASP A 132 -13.96 11.96 -13.02
N THR A 133 -13.13 11.45 -12.09
CA THR A 133 -12.67 10.05 -12.08
C THR A 133 -12.63 9.46 -10.66
N ALA A 134 -13.68 9.69 -9.87
CA ALA A 134 -13.86 9.04 -8.56
C ALA A 134 -14.25 7.56 -8.75
N LYS A 135 -13.34 6.80 -9.37
CA LYS A 135 -13.23 5.36 -9.31
C LYS A 135 -11.92 5.09 -8.56
N VAL A 136 -12.08 4.51 -7.37
CA VAL A 136 -11.09 3.79 -6.57
C VAL A 136 -9.85 3.43 -7.38
N LEU A 137 -8.63 3.75 -6.90
CA LEU A 137 -7.39 3.30 -7.55
C LEU A 137 -7.46 1.80 -7.82
N VAL A 138 -7.47 1.47 -9.10
CA VAL A 138 -7.95 0.18 -9.59
C VAL A 138 -6.84 -0.86 -9.82
N GLU A 139 -5.60 -0.50 -9.52
CA GLU A 139 -4.46 -1.40 -9.62
C GLU A 139 -3.38 -0.90 -8.63
N PRO A 140 -2.83 -1.76 -7.74
CA PRO A 140 -1.76 -1.37 -6.83
C PRO A 140 -0.49 -0.96 -7.59
N PRO A 141 0.31 -0.01 -7.09
CA PRO A 141 1.63 0.23 -7.65
C PRO A 141 2.60 -0.93 -7.33
N TYR A 142 3.59 -1.12 -8.20
CA TYR A 142 4.75 -1.95 -7.88
C TYR A 142 5.55 -1.30 -6.74
N ASN A 143 5.45 -1.86 -5.53
CA ASN A 143 6.15 -1.35 -4.35
C ASN A 143 6.84 -2.49 -3.60
N PRO A 144 7.95 -3.03 -4.14
CA PRO A 144 8.65 -4.17 -3.52
C PRO A 144 9.19 -3.83 -2.13
N GLY A 145 9.54 -2.57 -1.85
CA GLY A 145 10.10 -2.15 -0.56
C GLY A 145 9.18 -2.46 0.63
N TRP A 146 7.87 -2.22 0.50
CA TRP A 146 6.93 -2.53 1.57
C TRP A 146 6.89 -4.01 1.94
N TRP A 147 6.98 -4.89 0.92
CA TRP A 147 6.98 -6.34 1.07
C TRP A 147 8.33 -6.91 1.48
N ASN A 148 9.43 -6.28 1.05
CA ASN A 148 10.77 -6.87 1.14
C ASN A 148 11.57 -6.36 2.35
N ASN A 149 11.33 -5.14 2.81
CA ASN A 149 12.16 -4.49 3.84
C ASN A 149 11.77 -4.86 5.28
N ASP A 150 10.75 -5.70 5.45
CA ASP A 150 10.34 -6.22 6.76
C ASP A 150 10.50 -7.73 6.74
N ALA A 151 11.31 -8.25 7.66
CA ALA A 151 11.68 -9.66 7.66
C ALA A 151 10.47 -10.60 7.87
N SER A 152 9.47 -10.16 8.65
CA SER A 152 8.25 -10.92 8.88
C SER A 152 7.39 -10.92 7.63
N ARG A 153 7.16 -9.74 7.02
CA ARG A 153 6.38 -9.65 5.77
C ARG A 153 7.05 -10.38 4.63
N LEU A 154 8.38 -10.30 4.53
CA LEU A 154 9.16 -10.95 3.49
C LEU A 154 9.00 -12.48 3.56
N ARG A 155 9.15 -13.07 4.76
CA ARG A 155 9.18 -14.53 4.95
C ARG A 155 7.81 -15.18 5.10
N SER A 156 6.84 -14.47 5.65
CA SER A 156 5.53 -15.04 6.04
C SER A 156 4.41 -14.74 5.04
N ASN A 157 4.71 -14.11 3.92
CA ASN A 157 3.76 -13.89 2.83
C ASN A 157 4.31 -14.49 1.54
N ASN A 158 3.42 -14.94 0.66
CA ASN A 158 3.78 -15.62 -0.59
C ASN A 158 3.15 -14.92 -1.81
N CYS A 159 3.14 -15.62 -2.95
CA CYS A 159 2.54 -15.16 -4.19
C CYS A 159 1.04 -14.84 -4.06
N TYR A 160 0.29 -15.61 -3.26
CA TYR A 160 -1.13 -15.40 -3.08
C TYR A 160 -1.42 -14.17 -2.22
N ASN A 161 -0.67 -13.98 -1.12
CA ASN A 161 -0.71 -12.75 -0.34
C ASN A 161 -0.39 -11.51 -1.18
N TYR A 162 0.70 -11.58 -1.96
CA TYR A 162 1.13 -10.49 -2.82
C TYR A 162 0.10 -10.20 -3.92
N GLY A 163 -0.33 -11.25 -4.61
CA GLY A 163 -1.34 -11.23 -5.66
C GLY A 163 -2.63 -10.59 -5.17
N SER A 164 -3.15 -11.01 -4.01
CA SER A 164 -4.35 -10.43 -3.41
C SER A 164 -4.11 -9.07 -2.73
N ASN A 165 -2.88 -8.58 -2.71
CA ASN A 165 -2.45 -7.35 -2.02
C ASN A 165 -2.82 -7.32 -0.53
N PHE A 166 -2.70 -8.46 0.15
CA PHE A 166 -3.07 -8.63 1.56
C PHE A 166 -2.00 -9.43 2.32
N ALA A 167 -1.25 -8.77 3.20
CA ALA A 167 -0.19 -9.40 4.00
C ALA A 167 -0.75 -10.01 5.29
N THR A 168 -1.28 -11.23 5.21
CA THR A 168 -1.80 -11.94 6.39
C THR A 168 -0.70 -12.39 7.34
N ASN A 169 0.55 -12.50 6.86
CA ASN A 169 1.67 -13.12 7.57
C ASN A 169 1.43 -14.59 7.97
N THR A 170 0.61 -15.31 7.20
CA THR A 170 0.24 -16.72 7.45
C THR A 170 0.61 -17.66 6.30
N PHE A 171 1.31 -17.14 5.28
CA PHE A 171 1.64 -17.85 4.06
C PHE A 171 0.38 -18.39 3.36
N ALA A 172 -0.48 -17.45 2.95
CA ALA A 172 -1.87 -17.71 2.62
C ALA A 172 -2.05 -18.74 1.50
N GLN A 173 -3.15 -19.48 1.57
CA GLN A 173 -3.46 -20.55 0.61
C GLN A 173 -4.83 -20.34 -0.02
N PRO A 174 -4.99 -20.49 -1.35
CA PRO A 174 -6.29 -20.46 -1.99
C PRO A 174 -7.28 -21.42 -1.33
N GLY A 175 -8.43 -20.89 -0.94
CA GLY A 175 -9.52 -21.58 -0.27
C GLY A 175 -9.38 -21.67 1.26
N ARG A 176 -8.25 -21.29 1.86
CA ARG A 176 -8.08 -21.37 3.32
C ARG A 176 -8.97 -20.34 4.03
N GLY A 177 -9.05 -19.11 3.52
CA GLY A 177 -9.89 -18.07 4.10
C GLY A 177 -11.38 -18.36 4.02
N SER A 178 -11.80 -19.12 3.01
CA SER A 178 -13.19 -19.64 2.87
C SER A 178 -13.43 -21.00 3.54
N GLY A 179 -12.42 -21.59 4.17
CA GLY A 179 -12.53 -22.87 4.89
C GLY A 179 -12.48 -24.13 4.01
N ARG A 180 -12.18 -24.00 2.71
CA ARG A 180 -12.04 -25.13 1.78
C ARG A 180 -10.91 -24.91 0.77
N MET A 181 -9.70 -25.29 1.16
CA MET A 181 -8.52 -25.30 0.28
C MET A 181 -8.70 -26.23 -0.94
N TYR A 182 -7.89 -26.04 -1.97
CA TYR A 182 -7.83 -26.92 -3.14
C TYR A 182 -7.45 -28.35 -2.74
N ALA A 183 -7.97 -29.37 -3.46
CA ALA A 183 -7.65 -30.77 -3.18
C ALA A 183 -6.43 -31.29 -3.96
N ALA A 184 -6.07 -30.63 -5.06
CA ALA A 184 -4.91 -30.95 -5.89
C ALA A 184 -4.30 -29.68 -6.50
N ILE A 185 -3.03 -29.76 -6.89
CA ILE A 185 -2.33 -28.69 -7.62
C ILE A 185 -2.67 -28.82 -9.12
N SER A 186 -3.82 -28.28 -9.49
CA SER A 186 -4.30 -28.18 -10.86
C SER A 186 -4.97 -26.83 -11.08
N CYS A 187 -5.07 -26.37 -12.33
CA CYS A 187 -5.83 -25.15 -12.62
C CYS A 187 -7.26 -25.23 -12.05
N ALA A 188 -7.98 -26.32 -12.30
CA ALA A 188 -9.36 -26.47 -11.85
C ALA A 188 -9.52 -26.31 -10.33
N GLU A 189 -8.69 -27.00 -9.55
CA GLU A 189 -8.81 -27.03 -8.09
C GLU A 189 -8.34 -25.73 -7.44
N VAL A 190 -7.21 -25.16 -7.90
CA VAL A 190 -6.67 -23.90 -7.36
C VAL A 190 -7.56 -22.72 -7.74
N SER A 191 -8.05 -22.68 -8.98
CA SER A 191 -9.02 -21.65 -9.43
C SER A 191 -10.32 -21.75 -8.65
N ALA A 192 -10.85 -22.95 -8.43
CA ALA A 192 -12.07 -23.13 -7.63
C ALA A 192 -11.87 -22.71 -6.17
N ALA A 193 -10.69 -22.92 -5.60
CA ALA A 193 -10.36 -22.48 -4.24
C ALA A 193 -10.22 -20.95 -4.14
N ALA A 194 -9.53 -20.32 -5.09
CA ALA A 194 -9.43 -18.88 -5.20
C ALA A 194 -10.80 -18.21 -5.40
N ALA A 195 -11.69 -18.82 -6.19
CA ALA A 195 -13.04 -18.32 -6.39
C ALA A 195 -13.88 -18.35 -5.09
N ARG A 196 -13.70 -19.38 -4.24
CA ARG A 196 -14.34 -19.42 -2.92
C ARG A 196 -13.84 -18.32 -1.98
N ASP A 197 -12.58 -17.94 -2.11
CA ASP A 197 -12.00 -16.79 -1.41
C ASP A 197 -12.43 -15.45 -2.01
N GLY A 198 -13.21 -15.44 -3.11
CA GLY A 198 -13.82 -14.25 -3.69
C GLY A 198 -13.15 -13.71 -4.94
N LEU A 199 -12.16 -14.40 -5.52
CA LEU A 199 -11.57 -14.01 -6.80
C LEU A 199 -12.52 -14.30 -7.97
N ILE A 200 -12.69 -13.34 -8.87
CA ILE A 200 -13.65 -13.44 -9.98
C ILE A 200 -12.88 -13.75 -11.27
N SER A 201 -13.15 -14.89 -11.91
CA SER A 201 -12.52 -15.22 -13.19
C SER A 201 -12.92 -14.23 -14.28
N ILE A 202 -11.96 -13.79 -15.08
CA ILE A 202 -12.16 -12.85 -16.18
C ILE A 202 -11.48 -13.34 -17.47
N PRO A 203 -12.02 -12.99 -18.66
CA PRO A 203 -11.49 -13.51 -19.93
C PRO A 203 -10.21 -12.82 -20.39
N ASN A 204 -10.01 -11.54 -20.05
CA ASN A 204 -8.86 -10.74 -20.44
C ASN A 204 -8.65 -9.57 -19.47
N VAL A 205 -7.54 -8.85 -19.66
CA VAL A 205 -7.10 -7.71 -18.84
C VAL A 205 -6.94 -6.45 -19.69
N ASP A 206 -7.72 -6.35 -20.77
CA ASP A 206 -7.55 -5.33 -21.82
C ASP A 206 -7.94 -3.93 -21.33
N SER A 207 -8.71 -3.86 -20.24
CA SER A 207 -9.04 -2.62 -19.52
C SER A 207 -8.40 -2.60 -18.15
N THR A 208 -8.35 -1.43 -17.51
CA THR A 208 -8.19 -1.33 -16.07
C THR A 208 -9.57 -1.55 -15.44
N PRO A 209 -9.70 -2.33 -14.35
CA PRO A 209 -11.02 -2.54 -13.72
C PRO A 209 -11.63 -1.20 -13.20
N ALA A 210 -12.80 -1.21 -12.55
CA ALA A 210 -13.35 -0.01 -11.90
C ALA A 210 -13.03 0.08 -10.39
N ASP A 211 -12.76 -1.06 -9.77
CA ASP A 211 -12.31 -1.27 -8.40
C ASP A 211 -11.34 -2.46 -8.36
N GLY A 212 -10.59 -2.65 -7.28
CA GLY A 212 -9.77 -3.85 -7.12
C GLY A 212 -8.50 -3.84 -7.97
N HIS A 213 -8.13 -4.99 -8.56
CA HIS A 213 -7.04 -5.18 -9.53
C HIS A 213 -7.04 -6.59 -10.14
N TYR A 214 -6.21 -6.81 -11.15
CA TYR A 214 -6.09 -8.13 -11.78
C TYR A 214 -4.89 -8.94 -11.30
N VAL A 215 -5.08 -10.25 -11.27
CA VAL A 215 -4.05 -11.26 -11.02
C VAL A 215 -4.10 -12.35 -12.08
N ALA A 216 -3.01 -13.10 -12.24
CA ALA A 216 -2.94 -14.24 -13.13
C ALA A 216 -2.48 -15.48 -12.36
N LEU A 217 -3.17 -16.59 -12.54
CA LEU A 217 -2.81 -17.88 -11.97
C LEU A 217 -2.05 -18.72 -13.00
N VAL A 218 -0.94 -19.29 -12.56
CA VAL A 218 -0.20 -20.30 -13.30
C VAL A 218 0.04 -21.52 -12.41
N VAL A 219 0.13 -22.69 -13.01
CA VAL A 219 0.36 -23.95 -12.30
C VAL A 219 1.52 -24.69 -12.94
N GLY A 220 2.42 -25.21 -12.09
CA GLY A 220 3.32 -26.29 -12.43
C GLY A 220 2.62 -27.60 -12.04
N PRO A 221 2.11 -28.39 -12.99
CA PRO A 221 1.25 -29.52 -12.69
C PRO A 221 1.86 -30.48 -11.67
N ASN A 222 1.08 -30.86 -10.65
CA ASN A 222 1.50 -31.74 -9.55
C ASN A 222 2.70 -31.24 -8.72
N TRP A 223 3.05 -29.96 -8.82
CA TRP A 223 4.22 -29.40 -8.14
C TRP A 223 3.87 -28.17 -7.31
N ASP A 224 3.47 -27.07 -7.98
CA ASP A 224 3.19 -25.80 -7.30
C ASP A 224 2.23 -24.92 -8.11
N PHE A 225 1.67 -23.89 -7.50
CA PHE A 225 0.94 -22.81 -8.18
C PHE A 225 1.63 -21.48 -7.92
N HIS A 226 1.39 -20.52 -8.80
CA HIS A 226 1.97 -19.20 -8.64
C HIS A 226 1.04 -18.10 -9.17
N TRP A 227 1.13 -16.94 -8.53
CA TRP A 227 0.28 -15.78 -8.82
C TRP A 227 1.13 -14.57 -9.23
N TYR A 228 0.70 -13.91 -10.30
CA TYR A 228 1.18 -12.60 -10.71
C TYR A 228 0.11 -11.54 -10.41
N ARG A 229 0.54 -10.32 -10.14
CA ARG A 229 -0.32 -9.16 -9.95
C ARG A 229 -0.05 -8.13 -11.04
N ARG A 230 -1.10 -7.56 -11.61
CA ARG A 230 -0.98 -6.40 -12.50
C ARG A 230 -0.84 -5.15 -11.66
N ASP A 231 0.17 -4.35 -11.97
CA ASP A 231 0.44 -3.09 -11.30
C ASP A 231 -0.13 -1.90 -12.10
N ASN A 232 -0.23 -0.73 -11.46
CA ASN A 232 -0.82 0.48 -12.05
C ASN A 232 -0.09 1.06 -13.28
N ASN A 233 1.07 0.50 -13.64
CA ASN A 233 1.82 0.83 -14.84
C ASN A 233 1.52 -0.14 -16.00
N GLY A 234 0.55 -1.05 -15.84
CA GLY A 234 0.17 -2.06 -16.83
C GLY A 234 1.11 -3.25 -16.91
N MET A 235 2.20 -3.26 -16.15
CA MET A 235 3.16 -4.37 -16.04
C MET A 235 2.76 -5.33 -14.93
N TRP A 236 3.48 -6.44 -14.80
CA TRP A 236 3.23 -7.47 -13.82
C TRP A 236 4.40 -7.72 -12.89
N SER A 237 4.08 -8.12 -11.68
CA SER A 237 5.04 -8.47 -10.66
C SER A 237 4.56 -9.67 -9.84
N HIS A 238 5.46 -10.27 -9.09
CA HIS A 238 5.16 -11.46 -8.30
C HIS A 238 6.11 -11.64 -7.12
N LYS A 239 5.74 -12.56 -6.23
CA LYS A 239 6.51 -12.93 -5.05
C LYS A 239 6.75 -14.45 -5.01
N PRO A 240 7.93 -14.95 -5.38
CA PRO A 240 8.20 -16.38 -5.34
C PRO A 240 8.32 -16.88 -3.87
N GLY A 241 7.25 -17.43 -3.30
CA GLY A 241 7.24 -17.88 -1.91
C GLY A 241 7.68 -16.78 -0.91
N GLY A 242 8.52 -17.14 0.05
CA GLY A 242 9.09 -16.21 1.05
C GLY A 242 10.27 -15.35 0.57
N THR A 243 10.51 -15.28 -0.75
CA THR A 243 11.59 -14.48 -1.37
C THR A 243 11.10 -13.08 -1.74
N PRO A 244 11.99 -12.14 -2.12
CA PRO A 244 11.59 -10.79 -2.49
C PRO A 244 10.52 -10.74 -3.61
N VAL A 245 9.65 -9.73 -3.53
CA VAL A 245 8.82 -9.29 -4.65
C VAL A 245 9.72 -8.79 -5.77
N ILE A 246 9.46 -9.26 -6.99
CA ILE A 246 10.19 -8.94 -8.22
C ILE A 246 9.21 -8.71 -9.38
N ASN A 247 9.67 -8.06 -10.46
CA ASN A 247 8.88 -7.75 -11.65
C ASN A 247 9.51 -8.28 -12.96
N TYR A 248 10.41 -9.24 -12.83
CA TYR A 248 11.07 -9.90 -13.96
C TYR A 248 10.81 -11.41 -13.94
N ASP A 249 10.79 -12.01 -15.12
CA ASP A 249 10.61 -13.44 -15.32
C ASP A 249 11.91 -14.23 -15.07
N GLN A 250 11.89 -15.55 -15.27
CA GLN A 250 13.07 -16.40 -15.02
C GLN A 250 14.24 -16.15 -16.00
N SER A 251 14.01 -15.43 -17.11
CA SER A 251 15.06 -14.97 -18.02
C SER A 251 15.59 -13.57 -17.69
N GLY A 252 15.03 -12.90 -16.67
CA GLY A 252 15.39 -11.54 -16.30
C GLY A 252 14.66 -10.45 -17.10
N ASN A 253 13.63 -10.81 -17.88
CA ASN A 253 12.85 -9.84 -18.65
C ASN A 253 11.71 -9.27 -17.81
N LEU A 254 11.39 -7.98 -17.96
CA LEU A 254 10.19 -7.41 -17.36
C LEU A 254 8.92 -8.10 -17.87
N ILE A 255 7.95 -8.31 -16.98
CA ILE A 255 6.74 -9.06 -17.29
C ILE A 255 5.65 -8.11 -17.78
N SER A 256 5.43 -8.05 -19.10
CA SER A 256 4.29 -7.33 -19.69
C SER A 256 3.00 -8.17 -19.71
N ASP A 257 3.14 -9.50 -19.81
CA ASP A 257 2.03 -10.45 -19.78
C ASP A 257 2.51 -11.82 -19.24
N PRO A 258 1.93 -12.32 -18.14
CA PRO A 258 2.31 -13.61 -17.56
C PRO A 258 2.11 -14.81 -18.51
N ARG A 259 1.26 -14.70 -19.53
CA ARG A 259 1.07 -15.76 -20.53
C ARG A 259 2.34 -16.06 -21.33
N TYR A 260 3.12 -15.02 -21.61
CA TYR A 260 4.30 -15.08 -22.48
C TYR A 260 5.63 -15.00 -21.71
N ALA A 261 5.58 -14.78 -20.40
CA ALA A 261 6.76 -14.74 -19.55
C ALA A 261 7.49 -16.10 -19.48
N ASN A 262 8.80 -16.09 -19.24
CA ASN A 262 9.51 -17.30 -18.84
C ASN A 262 9.15 -17.68 -17.40
N ARG A 263 8.23 -18.64 -17.27
CA ARG A 263 7.71 -19.15 -16.00
C ARG A 263 8.38 -20.45 -15.55
N GLY A 264 9.41 -20.93 -16.26
CA GLY A 264 10.05 -22.21 -15.96
C GLY A 264 9.05 -23.38 -15.91
N ARG A 265 8.98 -24.03 -14.75
CA ARG A 265 8.14 -25.23 -14.52
C ARG A 265 6.65 -24.94 -14.36
N TYR A 266 6.22 -23.68 -14.26
CA TYR A 266 4.79 -23.32 -14.23
C TYR A 266 4.27 -23.21 -15.67
N THR A 267 4.04 -24.36 -16.30
CA THR A 267 3.69 -24.45 -17.73
C THR A 267 2.26 -24.00 -18.02
N ASP A 268 1.34 -24.28 -17.09
CA ASP A 268 -0.09 -24.12 -17.34
C ASP A 268 -0.51 -22.69 -16.97
N PHE A 269 -1.15 -21.99 -17.91
CA PHE A 269 -1.78 -20.71 -17.64
C PHE A 269 -3.26 -20.96 -17.34
N CYS A 270 -3.69 -20.68 -16.10
CA CYS A 270 -5.00 -21.08 -15.62
C CYS A 270 -6.07 -19.98 -15.74
N GLY A 271 -5.65 -18.74 -16.00
CA GLY A 271 -6.56 -17.62 -16.25
C GLY A 271 -6.19 -16.34 -15.52
N PHE A 272 -6.97 -15.31 -15.84
CA PHE A 272 -6.95 -14.03 -15.15
C PHE A 272 -8.10 -13.94 -14.15
N TYR A 273 -7.87 -13.23 -13.05
CA TYR A 273 -8.84 -13.04 -12.00
C TYR A 273 -8.87 -11.60 -11.54
N HIS A 274 -10.05 -11.11 -11.21
CA HIS A 274 -10.30 -9.84 -10.57
C HIS A 274 -10.37 -10.01 -9.06
N VAL A 275 -9.56 -9.24 -8.36
CA VAL A 275 -9.47 -9.17 -6.91
C VAL A 275 -10.09 -7.86 -6.48
N ILE A 276 -11.14 -7.91 -5.66
CA ILE A 276 -11.69 -6.72 -5.00
C ILE A 276 -11.34 -6.86 -3.51
N PRO A 277 -10.36 -6.11 -2.97
CA PRO A 277 -9.83 -6.32 -1.61
C PRO A 277 -10.90 -6.33 -0.51
N SER A 278 -11.99 -5.57 -0.67
CA SER A 278 -13.11 -5.53 0.28
C SER A 278 -14.02 -6.76 0.25
N ARG A 279 -13.85 -7.68 -0.71
CA ARG A 279 -14.74 -8.84 -0.94
C ARG A 279 -14.03 -10.18 -0.77
N ILE A 280 -12.71 -10.19 -0.62
CA ILE A 280 -11.93 -11.42 -0.54
C ILE A 280 -11.75 -11.90 0.91
N ARG A 281 -11.49 -13.20 1.07
CA ARG A 281 -11.18 -13.85 2.34
C ARG A 281 -9.87 -14.60 2.19
N ILE A 282 -8.78 -14.05 2.71
CA ILE A 282 -7.42 -14.61 2.55
C ILE A 282 -6.88 -14.95 3.94
N LEU A 283 -6.33 -16.17 4.07
CA LEU A 283 -5.72 -16.70 5.31
C LEU A 283 -4.60 -17.69 4.96
#